data_AF-A0A3D3X5J2-F1
#
_entry.id   AF-A0A3D3X5J2-F1
#
_cell.length_a   1.000
_cell.length_b   1.000
_cell.length_c   1.000
_cell.angle_alpha   90.00
_cell.angle_beta   90.00
_cell.angle_gamma   90.00
#
_symmetry.space_group_name_H-M   'P 1'
#
loop_
_entity.id
_entity.type
_entity.pdbx_description
1 polymer ?
#
loop_
_entity_poly.entity_id
_entity_poly.type
_entity_poly.pdbx_seq_one_letter_code
_entity_poly.pdbx_strand_id
1 'polypeptide(L)'
;GAAAIVSTLKELIPQNPTFSQEMFHLLNQVDINDPVMLADLAASMTNAKSEDLQKILETENLEQRIENTLLLLREEYDLSLLKEQISQKIDERVSKQQRDFFLREQLREIQQEL
;
A
#
# COMPACT_ATOMS: atom_id res chain seq x y z
N GLY A 1 17.12 -11.31 2.08
CA GLY A 1 16.99 -12.23 3.25
C GLY A 1 15.68 -11.98 3.99
N ALA A 2 15.19 -12.93 4.79
CA ALA A 2 13.88 -12.89 5.45
C ALA A 2 13.60 -11.59 6.26
N ALA A 3 14.62 -11.04 6.93
CA ALA A 3 14.49 -9.77 7.63
C ALA A 3 14.11 -8.58 6.72
N ALA A 4 14.51 -8.61 5.45
CA ALA A 4 14.15 -7.58 4.48
C ALA A 4 12.65 -7.62 4.14
N ILE A 5 12.06 -8.83 4.03
CA ILE A 5 10.61 -8.99 3.82
C ILE A 5 9.85 -8.35 4.98
N VAL A 6 10.24 -8.64 6.22
CA VAL A 6 9.60 -8.04 7.40
C VAL A 6 9.72 -6.52 7.41
N SER A 7 10.88 -5.97 7.03
CA SER A 7 11.08 -4.52 6.94
C SER A 7 10.16 -3.88 5.91
N THR A 8 10.12 -4.43 4.69
CA THR A 8 9.29 -3.90 3.60
C THR A 8 7.81 -4.00 3.92
N LEU A 9 7.37 -5.10 4.55
CA LEU A 9 5.99 -5.23 5.01
C LEU A 9 5.62 -4.17 6.06
N LYS A 10 6.50 -3.89 7.02
CA LYS A 10 6.25 -2.83 8.02
C LYS A 10 6.11 -1.44 7.40
N GLU A 11 6.77 -1.18 6.27
CA GLU A 11 6.65 0.08 5.53
C GLU A 11 5.38 0.13 4.68
N LEU A 12 4.95 -1.00 4.11
CA LEU A 12 3.76 -1.12 3.27
C LEU A 12 2.45 -1.03 4.03
N ILE A 13 2.37 -1.67 5.20
CA ILE A 13 1.09 -1.83 5.90
C ILE A 13 0.45 -0.49 6.32
N PRO A 14 1.19 0.50 6.87
CA PRO A 14 0.61 1.80 7.20
C PRO A 14 0.09 2.58 5.99
N GLN A 15 0.61 2.29 4.79
CA GLN A 15 0.27 3.04 3.57
C GLN A 15 -0.94 2.47 2.83
N ASN A 16 -1.34 1.23 3.13
CA ASN A 16 -2.46 0.59 2.45
C ASN A 16 -3.63 0.36 3.41
N PRO A 17 -4.70 1.19 3.33
CA PRO A 17 -5.86 1.09 4.22
C PRO A 17 -6.68 -0.20 4.03
N THR A 18 -6.36 -1.01 3.02
CA THR A 18 -6.97 -2.32 2.77
C THR A 18 -6.40 -3.41 3.69
N PHE A 19 -5.24 -3.17 4.34
CA PHE A 19 -4.72 -4.12 5.32
C PHE A 19 -5.59 -4.10 6.57
N SER A 20 -6.33 -5.20 6.77
CA SER A 20 -7.13 -5.42 7.96
C SER A 20 -6.24 -5.60 9.19
N GLN A 21 -6.78 -5.30 10.38
CA GLN A 21 -6.11 -5.65 11.65
C GLN A 21 -5.79 -7.14 11.74
N GLU A 22 -6.57 -7.97 11.05
CA GLU A 22 -6.38 -9.41 10.94
C GLU A 22 -5.06 -9.76 10.23
N MET A 23 -4.64 -8.98 9.24
CA MET A 23 -3.35 -9.16 8.58
C MET A 23 -2.16 -8.81 9.48
N PHE A 24 -2.28 -7.78 10.31
CA PHE A 24 -1.29 -7.50 11.35
C PHE A 24 -1.18 -8.62 12.37
N HIS A 25 -2.31 -9.23 12.75
CA HIS A 25 -2.32 -10.38 13.64
C HIS A 25 -1.64 -11.60 13.01
N LEU A 26 -1.89 -11.87 11.72
CA LEU A 26 -1.23 -12.97 11.00
C LEU A 26 0.29 -12.77 10.94
N LEU A 27 0.78 -11.56 10.64
CA LEU A 27 2.23 -11.28 10.64
C LEU A 27 2.90 -11.46 12.01
N ASN A 28 2.17 -11.25 13.10
CA ASN A 28 2.66 -11.50 14.45
C ASN A 28 2.55 -12.98 14.87
N GLN A 29 1.78 -13.79 14.13
CA GLN A 29 1.59 -15.23 14.39
C GLN A 29 2.43 -16.12 13.46
N VAL A 30 2.82 -15.61 12.29
CA VAL A 30 3.72 -16.32 11.38
C VAL A 30 5.06 -16.50 12.07
N ASP A 31 5.51 -17.74 12.15
CA ASP A 31 6.84 -18.02 12.64
C ASP A 31 7.85 -17.42 11.65
N ILE A 32 8.47 -16.31 12.06
CA ILE A 32 9.47 -15.60 11.26
C ILE A 32 10.70 -16.50 11.00
N ASN A 33 10.80 -17.64 11.71
CA ASN A 33 11.81 -18.67 11.48
C ASN A 33 11.48 -19.61 10.30
N ASP A 34 10.28 -19.53 9.70
CA ASP A 34 9.96 -20.18 8.44
C ASP A 34 10.00 -19.16 7.27
N PRO A 35 11.16 -19.05 6.59
CA PRO A 35 11.35 -18.07 5.53
C PRO A 35 10.54 -18.41 4.27
N VAL A 36 10.09 -19.66 4.09
CA VAL A 36 9.23 -20.07 2.98
C VAL A 36 7.83 -19.53 3.22
N MET A 37 7.25 -19.82 4.39
CA MET A 37 5.93 -19.33 4.78
C MET A 37 5.87 -17.79 4.76
N LEU A 38 6.93 -17.13 5.23
CA LEU A 38 7.04 -15.68 5.19
C LEU A 38 7.04 -15.13 3.76
N ALA A 39 7.77 -15.76 2.84
CA ALA A 39 7.83 -15.34 1.44
C ALA A 39 6.50 -15.53 0.72
N ASP A 40 5.81 -16.64 0.96
CA ASP A 40 4.52 -16.95 0.36
C ASP A 40 3.43 -15.99 0.88
N LEU A 41 3.41 -15.76 2.20
CA LEU A 41 2.50 -14.78 2.81
C LEU A 41 2.75 -13.37 2.26
N ALA A 42 4.02 -12.94 2.21
CA ALA A 42 4.35 -11.61 1.75
C ALA A 42 4.01 -11.41 0.25
N ALA A 43 4.20 -12.42 -0.60
CA ALA A 43 3.77 -12.37 -1.99
C ALA A 43 2.24 -12.23 -2.10
N SER A 44 1.48 -12.96 -1.27
CA SER A 44 0.01 -12.89 -1.26
C SER A 44 -0.56 -11.53 -0.83
N MET A 45 0.25 -10.69 -0.19
CA MET A 45 -0.11 -9.32 0.21
C MET A 45 0.02 -8.29 -0.92
N THR A 46 0.48 -8.70 -2.10
CA THR A 46 0.60 -7.84 -3.30
C THR A 46 -0.59 -8.00 -4.23
N ASN A 47 -0.79 -7.06 -5.14
CA ASN A 47 -1.76 -7.19 -6.24
C ASN A 47 -1.15 -7.90 -7.48
N ALA A 48 -0.13 -8.72 -7.28
CA ALA A 48 0.51 -9.48 -8.35
C ALA A 48 -0.49 -10.44 -9.01
N LYS A 49 -0.26 -10.75 -10.29
CA LYS A 49 -1.11 -11.67 -11.03
C LYS A 49 -0.90 -13.10 -10.53
N SER A 50 -1.93 -13.93 -10.72
CA SER A 50 -1.88 -15.34 -10.30
C SER A 50 -0.69 -16.09 -10.90
N GLU A 51 -0.26 -15.77 -12.12
CA GLU A 51 0.92 -16.39 -12.74
C GLU A 51 2.22 -16.04 -11.99
N ASP A 52 2.33 -14.82 -11.48
CA ASP A 52 3.52 -14.39 -10.75
C ASP A 52 3.54 -14.95 -9.32
N LEU A 53 2.37 -15.04 -8.68
CA LEU A 53 2.22 -15.72 -7.39
C LEU A 53 2.56 -17.22 -7.50
N GLN A 54 2.11 -17.88 -8.57
CA GLN A 54 2.43 -19.28 -8.81
C GLN A 54 3.94 -19.51 -9.00
N LYS A 55 4.65 -18.60 -9.68
CA LYS A 55 6.11 -18.67 -9.81
C LYS A 55 6.81 -18.63 -8.44
N ILE A 56 6.31 -17.85 -7.48
CA ILE A 56 6.85 -17.83 -6.11
C ILE A 56 6.72 -19.22 -5.47
N LEU A 57 5.52 -19.81 -5.53
CA LEU A 57 5.24 -21.13 -4.95
C LEU A 57 6.10 -22.25 -5.56
N GLU A 58 6.35 -22.18 -6.87
CA GLU A 58 7.15 -23.15 -7.62
C GLU A 58 8.67 -22.94 -7.47
N THR A 59 9.13 -21.81 -6.90
CA THR A 59 10.55 -21.54 -6.74
C THR A 59 11.13 -22.36 -5.59
N GLU A 60 11.87 -23.43 -5.89
CA GLU A 60 12.47 -24.33 -4.88
C GLU A 60 13.66 -23.68 -4.15
N ASN A 61 14.45 -22.87 -4.84
CA ASN A 61 15.57 -22.17 -4.22
C ASN A 61 15.06 -21.03 -3.34
N LEU A 62 15.28 -21.14 -2.03
CA LEU A 62 14.79 -20.18 -1.04
C LEU A 62 15.31 -18.76 -1.27
N GLU A 63 16.57 -18.60 -1.64
CA GLU A 63 17.18 -17.28 -1.87
C GLU A 63 16.50 -16.60 -3.07
N GLN A 64 16.35 -17.33 -4.17
CA GLN A 64 15.64 -16.85 -5.35
C GLN A 64 14.16 -16.56 -5.05
N ARG A 65 13.49 -17.39 -4.24
CA ARG A 65 12.10 -17.16 -3.82
C ARG A 65 11.98 -15.83 -3.08
N ILE A 66 12.87 -15.59 -2.11
CA ILE A 66 12.90 -14.35 -1.34
C ILE A 66 13.17 -13.14 -2.24
N GLU A 67 14.10 -13.24 -3.17
CA GLU A 67 14.38 -12.16 -4.14
C GLU A 67 13.17 -11.84 -5.00
N ASN A 68 12.52 -12.87 -5.58
CA ASN A 68 11.33 -12.70 -6.40
C ASN A 68 10.18 -12.07 -5.60
N THR A 69 9.95 -12.52 -4.36
CA THR A 69 8.95 -11.92 -3.47
C THR A 69 9.27 -10.45 -3.16
N LEU A 70 10.53 -10.11 -2.91
CA LEU A 70 10.94 -8.73 -2.64
C LEU A 70 10.71 -7.81 -3.85
N LEU A 71 10.88 -8.32 -5.08
CA LEU A 71 10.55 -7.57 -6.29
C LEU A 71 9.05 -7.23 -6.36
N LEU A 72 8.17 -8.21 -6.12
CA LEU A 72 6.72 -7.98 -6.08
C LEU A 72 6.32 -6.96 -5.00
N LEU A 73 6.90 -7.07 -3.80
CA LEU A 73 6.66 -6.12 -2.72
C LEU A 73 7.14 -4.71 -3.06
N ARG A 74 8.27 -4.60 -3.77
CA ARG A 74 8.80 -3.29 -4.18
C ARG A 74 7.89 -2.60 -5.18
N GLU A 75 7.38 -3.35 -6.17
CA GLU A 75 6.42 -2.82 -7.14
C GLU A 75 5.13 -2.36 -6.45
N GLU A 76 4.60 -3.13 -5.49
CA GLU A 76 3.42 -2.75 -4.72
C GLU A 76 3.68 -1.48 -3.88
N TYR A 77 4.88 -1.34 -3.30
CA TYR A 77 5.27 -0.17 -2.53
C TYR A 77 5.34 1.09 -3.39
N ASP A 78 6.01 1.02 -4.53
CA ASP A 78 6.14 2.16 -5.44
C ASP A 78 4.75 2.56 -6.00
N LEU A 79 3.87 1.59 -6.25
CA LEU A 79 2.47 1.85 -6.62
C LEU A 79 1.68 2.52 -5.50
N SER A 80 1.87 2.09 -4.25
CA SER A 80 1.24 2.68 -3.07
C SER A 80 1.62 4.15 -2.90
N LEU A 81 2.91 4.46 -2.98
CA LEU A 81 3.41 5.84 -2.92
C LEU A 81 2.80 6.73 -4.03
N LEU A 82 2.70 6.21 -5.25
CA LEU A 82 2.07 6.93 -6.35
C LEU A 82 0.59 7.22 -6.08
N LYS A 83 -0.16 6.22 -5.57
CA LYS A 83 -1.57 6.38 -5.19
C LYS A 83 -1.73 7.46 -4.11
N GLU A 84 -0.87 7.46 -3.10
CA GLU A 84 -0.87 8.45 -2.03
C GLU A 84 -0.65 9.87 -2.59
N GLN A 85 0.37 10.05 -3.44
CA GLN A 85 0.64 11.34 -4.08
C GLN A 85 -0.52 11.84 -4.94
N ILE A 86 -1.21 10.95 -5.65
CA ILE A 86 -2.40 11.30 -6.43
C ILE A 86 -3.53 11.73 -5.50
N SER A 87 -3.77 11.00 -4.41
CA SER A 87 -4.79 11.34 -3.42
C SER A 87 -4.55 12.72 -2.83
N GLN A 88 -3.33 13.02 -2.38
CA GLN A 88 -2.96 14.32 -1.82
C GLN A 88 -3.24 15.47 -2.81
N LYS A 89 -2.89 15.29 -4.10
CA LYS A 89 -3.19 16.30 -5.14
C LYS A 89 -4.68 16.50 -5.39
N ILE A 90 -5.47 15.43 -5.28
CA ILE A 90 -6.94 15.51 -5.39
C ILE A 90 -7.49 16.28 -4.19
N ASP A 91 -7.05 15.95 -2.98
CA ASP A 91 -7.49 16.58 -1.74
C ASP A 91 -7.19 18.09 -1.72
N GLU A 92 -5.98 18.48 -2.13
CA GLU A 92 -5.60 19.89 -2.28
C GLU A 92 -6.52 20.64 -3.26
N ARG A 93 -6.80 20.03 -4.41
CA ARG A 93 -7.66 20.62 -5.45
C ARG A 93 -9.10 20.78 -4.95
N VAL A 94 -9.65 19.74 -4.31
CA VAL A 94 -11.01 19.77 -3.74
C VAL A 94 -11.10 20.82 -2.64
N SER A 95 -10.13 20.86 -1.72
CA SER A 95 -10.08 21.84 -0.64
C SER A 95 -10.03 23.28 -1.17
N LYS A 96 -9.24 23.53 -2.22
CA LYS A 96 -9.20 24.85 -2.87
C LYS A 96 -10.55 25.20 -3.52
N GLN A 97 -11.15 24.27 -4.27
CA GLN A 97 -12.43 24.49 -4.93
C GLN A 97 -13.56 24.78 -3.94
N GLN A 98 -13.58 24.07 -2.80
CA GLN A 98 -14.55 24.31 -1.72
C GLN A 98 -14.36 25.69 -1.09
N ARG A 99 -13.12 26.10 -0.81
CA ARG A 99 -12.83 27.46 -0.30
C ARG A 99 -13.29 28.53 -1.29
N ASP A 100 -12.93 28.40 -2.56
CA ASP A 100 -13.29 29.37 -3.59
C ASP A 100 -14.81 29.47 -3.80
N PHE A 101 -15.51 28.34 -3.75
CA PHE A 101 -16.97 28.30 -3.81
C PHE A 101 -17.59 29.05 -2.62
N PHE A 102 -17.14 28.74 -1.41
CA PHE A 102 -17.68 29.35 -0.18
C PHE A 102 -17.47 30.87 -0.16
N LEU A 103 -16.26 31.33 -0.52
CA LEU A 103 -15.96 32.76 -0.59
C LEU A 103 -16.82 33.49 -1.63
N ARG A 104 -17.12 32.86 -2.78
CA ARG A 104 -18.01 33.44 -3.79
C ARG A 104 -19.44 33.57 -3.29
N GLU A 105 -19.95 32.56 -2.60
CA GLU A 105 -21.29 32.62 -2.02
C GLU A 105 -21.36 33.70 -0.93
N GLN A 106 -20.35 33.81 -0.06
CA GLN A 106 -20.28 34.90 0.92
C GLN A 106 -20.32 36.29 0.29
N LEU A 107 -19.55 36.51 -0.79
CA LEU A 107 -19.57 37.77 -1.52
C LEU A 107 -20.93 38.07 -2.16
N ARG A 108 -21.62 37.03 -2.65
CA ARG A 108 -22.95 37.15 -3.23
C ARG A 108 -23.98 37.58 -2.20
N GLU A 109 -23.95 37.01 -1.00
CA GLU A 109 -24.83 37.41 0.10
C GLU A 109 -24.59 38.86 0.52
N ILE A 110 -23.32 39.28 0.69
CA ILE A 110 -22.98 40.69 1.01
C ILE A 110 -23.51 41.66 -0.06
N GLN A 111 -23.44 41.29 -1.34
CA GLN A 111 -23.97 42.10 -2.44
C GLN A 111 -25.51 42.17 -2.47
N GLN A 112 -26.22 41.22 -1.86
CA GLN A 112 -27.68 41.26 -1.75
C GLN A 112 -28.15 42.08 -0.55
N GLU A 113 -27.36 42.16 0.51
CA GLU A 113 -27.68 42.94 1.71
C GLU A 113 -27.41 44.45 1.59
N LEU A 114 -26.62 44.88 0.60
CA LEU A 114 -26.29 46.29 0.28
C LEU A 114 -27.19 46.88 -0.82
#